data_AF-A0A8H6T4C8-F1
#
_entry.id   AF-A0A8H6T4C8-F1
#
_cell.length_a   1.000
_cell.length_b   1.000
_cell.length_c   1.000
_cell.angle_alpha   90.00
_cell.angle_beta   90.00
_cell.angle_gamma   90.00
#
_symmetry.space_group_name_H-M   'P 1'
#
loop_
_entity.id
_entity.type
_entity.pdbx_description
1 polymer ?
#
loop_
_entity_poly.entity_id
_entity_poly.type
_entity_poly.pdbx_seq_one_letter_code
_entity_poly.pdbx_strand_id
1 'polypeptide(L)'
;MLFMGVYPSVSPFQCSSVGKIRRIDEMARRVRFFATEKDVVPVRHLYDSALLITVGPRGPQTIDEFDVTLTEHESRLLRMNESYQTLSKRAKELVEARHVLRETAVFFDKAQGHQTDIRQSFIDSSAQLLQHEFLTIQFDLEFVAGTLDRARVPTFERVLWRVLRGNLYINHSGIVEPFVDPLTGAETRKNVSIFAHGDALLFKIRKVAESMDATLYPIDANAEKRAESLREFSVRLEDLGTVLYNTGMNRRSELAKLGESLRSWQDAVRKEQLI
;
A
#
# COMPACT_ATOMS: atom_id res chain seq x y z
N MET A 1 45.31 -4.66 29.83
CA MET A 1 46.34 -4.92 28.80
C MET A 1 46.14 -3.89 27.70
N LEU A 2 47.07 -2.96 27.51
CA LEU A 2 47.02 -1.98 26.43
C LEU A 2 47.60 -2.63 25.16
N PHE A 3 46.80 -2.74 24.10
CA PHE A 3 47.28 -3.22 22.80
C PHE A 3 47.99 -2.06 22.08
N MET A 4 49.30 -2.17 21.92
CA MET A 4 50.09 -1.26 21.07
C MET A 4 50.01 -1.75 19.63
N GLY A 5 49.61 -0.88 18.70
CA GLY A 5 49.45 -1.23 17.29
C GLY A 5 50.78 -1.62 16.63
N VAL A 6 50.93 -2.90 16.25
CA VAL A 6 52.17 -3.46 15.68
C VAL A 6 52.30 -3.17 14.17
N TYR A 7 51.30 -2.55 13.53
CA TYR A 7 51.26 -2.33 12.07
C TYR A 7 51.00 -0.86 11.69
N PRO A 8 52.00 0.04 11.80
CA PRO A 8 51.83 1.46 11.46
C PRO A 8 51.74 1.76 9.95
N SER A 9 52.01 0.79 9.07
CA SER A 9 52.14 1.02 7.61
C SER A 9 51.26 0.15 6.71
N VAL A 10 50.37 -0.68 7.26
CA VAL A 10 49.50 -1.56 6.47
C VAL A 10 48.13 -0.90 6.33
N SER A 11 47.68 -0.71 5.08
CA SER A 11 46.33 -0.21 4.81
C SER A 11 45.29 -1.13 5.48
N PRO A 12 44.23 -0.60 6.11
CA PRO A 12 43.18 -1.40 6.76
C PRO A 12 42.61 -2.50 5.86
N PHE A 13 42.65 -2.30 4.54
CA PHE A 13 42.16 -3.23 3.52
C PHE A 13 43.13 -4.39 3.18
N GLN A 14 44.39 -4.30 3.58
CA GLN A 14 45.43 -5.32 3.33
C GLN A 14 45.65 -6.24 4.54
N CYS A 15 44.92 -6.01 5.64
CA CYS A 15 45.01 -6.83 6.84
C CYS A 15 44.27 -8.17 6.61
N SER A 16 44.85 -9.29 7.04
CA SER A 16 44.32 -10.64 6.83
C SER A 16 42.92 -10.90 7.42
N SER A 17 42.42 -9.99 8.26
CA SER A 17 41.14 -10.12 8.99
C SER A 17 39.97 -9.36 8.37
N VAL A 18 40.16 -8.68 7.23
CA VAL A 18 39.11 -7.84 6.59
C VAL A 18 37.84 -8.62 6.26
N GLY A 19 37.96 -9.88 5.81
CA GLY A 19 36.81 -10.74 5.53
C GLY A 19 35.97 -11.03 6.78
N LYS A 20 36.64 -11.29 7.92
CA LYS A 20 35.97 -11.54 9.20
C LYS A 20 35.25 -10.27 9.70
N ILE A 21 35.90 -9.12 9.60
CA ILE A 21 35.31 -7.82 10.01
C ILE A 21 34.04 -7.52 9.20
N ARG A 22 34.10 -7.64 7.87
CA ARG A 22 32.93 -7.41 7.00
C ARG A 22 31.75 -8.30 7.37
N ARG A 23 32.02 -9.56 7.70
CA ARG A 23 30.99 -10.51 8.09
C ARG A 23 30.34 -10.14 9.42
N ILE A 24 31.14 -9.75 10.42
CA ILE A 24 30.60 -9.32 11.72
C ILE A 24 29.79 -8.02 11.56
N ASP A 25 30.24 -7.08 10.72
CA ASP A 25 29.49 -5.85 10.42
C ASP A 25 28.16 -6.15 9.71
N GLU A 26 28.14 -7.14 8.83
CA GLU A 26 26.93 -7.65 8.19
C GLU A 26 25.96 -8.25 9.22
N MET A 27 26.46 -9.07 10.15
CA MET A 27 25.67 -9.61 11.25
C MET A 27 25.12 -8.49 12.15
N ALA A 28 25.92 -7.46 12.43
CA ALA A 28 25.47 -6.27 13.17
C ALA A 28 24.36 -5.51 12.43
N ARG A 29 24.45 -5.40 11.10
CA ARG A 29 23.41 -4.81 10.25
C ARG A 29 22.10 -5.60 10.35
N ARG A 30 22.14 -6.94 10.29
CA ARG A 30 20.97 -7.83 10.45
C ARG A 30 20.31 -7.67 11.81
N VAL A 31 21.11 -7.67 12.88
CA VAL A 31 20.59 -7.52 14.24
C VAL A 31 19.96 -6.14 14.46
N ARG A 32 20.52 -5.07 13.88
CA ARG A 32 19.88 -3.74 13.86
C ARG A 32 18.55 -3.75 13.10
N PHE A 33 18.49 -4.40 11.94
CA PHE A 33 17.26 -4.57 11.17
C PHE A 33 16.16 -5.29 11.97
N PHE A 34 16.49 -6.38 12.67
CA PHE A 34 15.54 -7.08 13.53
C PHE A 34 15.04 -6.23 14.70
N ALA A 35 15.90 -5.39 15.28
CA ALA A 35 15.50 -4.45 16.32
C ALA A 35 14.51 -3.41 15.80
N THR A 36 14.75 -2.83 14.62
CA THR A 36 13.83 -1.86 14.01
C THR A 36 12.48 -2.46 13.65
N GLU A 37 12.44 -3.71 13.18
CA GLU A 37 11.18 -4.40 12.86
C GLU A 37 10.39 -4.79 14.12
N LYS A 38 11.08 -5.07 15.25
CA LYS A 38 10.45 -5.43 16.52
C LYS A 38 9.70 -4.27 17.17
N ASP A 39 10.20 -3.04 17.07
CA ASP A 39 9.56 -1.87 17.69
C ASP A 39 8.14 -1.58 17.14
N VAL A 40 7.77 -2.19 16.01
CA VAL A 40 6.42 -2.15 15.43
C VAL A 40 5.42 -3.07 16.16
N VAL A 41 5.88 -4.05 16.94
CA VAL A 41 5.04 -5.00 17.68
C VAL A 41 5.51 -5.11 19.14
N PRO A 42 4.68 -4.79 20.15
CA PRO A 42 5.07 -4.94 21.55
C PRO A 42 5.19 -6.43 21.92
N VAL A 43 6.36 -7.02 21.67
CA VAL A 43 6.70 -8.37 22.12
C VAL A 43 7.05 -8.28 23.59
N ARG A 44 6.30 -8.98 24.45
CA ARG A 44 6.66 -9.15 25.85
C ARG A 44 8.05 -9.75 25.91
N HIS A 45 8.99 -9.02 26.50
CA HIS A 45 10.26 -9.61 26.87
C HIS A 45 9.96 -10.69 27.90
N LEU A 46 10.11 -11.95 27.52
CA LEU A 46 10.27 -13.00 28.51
C LEU A 46 11.65 -12.75 29.13
N TYR A 47 11.69 -11.97 30.20
CA TYR A 47 12.87 -11.80 31.04
C TYR A 47 13.14 -13.09 31.83
N ASP A 48 13.07 -14.26 31.19
CA ASP A 48 13.19 -15.53 31.92
C ASP A 48 13.52 -16.73 31.03
N SER A 49 14.44 -16.54 30.09
CA SER A 49 15.34 -17.65 29.74
C SER A 49 16.68 -17.36 30.38
N ALA A 50 16.79 -17.82 31.63
CA ALA A 50 18.02 -17.82 32.38
C ALA A 50 19.17 -18.39 31.53
N LEU A 51 20.22 -17.58 31.36
CA LEU A 51 21.63 -17.96 31.39
C LEU A 51 21.94 -19.40 30.95
N LEU A 52 21.95 -19.68 29.65
CA LEU A 52 22.59 -20.89 29.12
C LEU A 52 23.17 -20.70 27.72
N ILE A 53 23.96 -19.63 27.54
CA ILE A 53 25.27 -19.76 26.88
C ILE A 53 26.27 -18.94 27.71
N THR A 54 26.63 -19.52 28.86
CA THR A 54 28.03 -19.49 29.25
C THR A 54 28.86 -19.96 28.05
N VAL A 55 30.03 -19.37 27.85
CA VAL A 55 30.98 -19.61 26.76
C VAL A 55 30.71 -18.76 25.50
N GLY A 56 31.55 -17.73 25.31
CA GLY A 56 31.58 -16.95 24.05
C GLY A 56 31.84 -17.84 22.82
N PRO A 57 31.79 -17.29 21.59
CA PRO A 57 32.00 -18.05 20.36
C PRO A 57 33.27 -18.90 20.47
N ARG A 58 33.06 -20.21 20.59
CA ARG A 58 34.14 -21.20 20.60
C ARG A 58 34.37 -21.59 19.15
N GLY A 59 35.24 -20.82 18.50
CA GLY A 59 35.79 -21.13 17.19
C GLY A 59 34.98 -20.63 15.99
N PRO A 60 35.62 -20.57 14.80
CA PRO A 60 35.05 -20.03 13.57
C PRO A 60 33.73 -20.70 13.15
N GLN A 61 33.55 -21.99 13.47
CA GLN A 61 32.34 -22.76 13.16
C GLN A 61 31.07 -22.19 13.83
N THR A 62 31.18 -21.67 15.06
CA THR A 62 30.03 -21.07 15.76
C THR A 62 29.62 -19.72 15.17
N ILE A 63 30.57 -18.97 14.61
CA ILE A 63 30.31 -17.72 13.89
C ILE A 63 29.65 -18.03 12.55
N ASP A 64 30.08 -19.11 11.89
CA ASP A 64 29.50 -19.57 10.63
C ASP A 64 28.02 -19.92 10.78
N GLU A 65 27.70 -20.76 11.77
CA GLU A 65 26.33 -21.15 12.11
C GLU A 65 25.49 -19.92 12.46
N PHE A 66 26.04 -19.01 13.26
CA PHE A 66 25.31 -17.81 13.66
C PHE A 66 24.99 -16.89 12.48
N ASP A 67 25.93 -16.67 11.55
CA ASP A 67 25.70 -15.90 10.34
C ASP A 67 24.64 -16.54 9.42
N VAL A 68 24.65 -17.87 9.30
CA VAL A 68 23.61 -18.62 8.56
C VAL A 68 22.23 -18.39 9.18
N THR A 69 22.10 -18.51 10.51
CA THR A 69 20.81 -18.29 11.19
C THR A 69 20.29 -16.86 11.02
N LEU A 70 21.15 -15.84 11.14
CA LEU A 70 20.76 -14.44 10.94
C LEU A 70 20.35 -14.20 9.49
N THR A 71 21.05 -14.80 8.52
CA THR A 71 20.73 -14.67 7.09
C THR A 71 19.38 -15.32 6.77
N GLU A 72 19.10 -16.49 7.31
CA GLU A 72 17.82 -17.18 7.12
C GLU A 72 16.65 -16.36 7.66
N HIS A 73 16.77 -15.83 8.87
CA HIS A 73 15.77 -14.97 9.47
C HIS A 73 15.56 -13.65 8.71
N GLU A 74 16.63 -13.01 8.23
CA GLU A 74 16.55 -11.81 7.38
C GLU A 74 15.79 -12.11 6.08
N SER A 75 16.19 -13.18 5.37
CA SER A 75 15.53 -13.59 4.12
C SER A 75 14.04 -13.90 4.32
N ARG A 76 13.67 -14.47 5.47
CA ARG A 76 12.29 -14.81 5.79
C ARG A 76 11.47 -13.56 6.09
N LEU A 77 11.99 -12.65 6.90
CA LEU A 77 11.31 -11.38 7.19
C LEU A 77 11.15 -10.52 5.94
N LEU A 78 12.18 -10.41 5.10
CA LEU A 78 12.10 -9.65 3.86
C LEU A 78 11.00 -10.18 2.93
N ARG A 79 10.93 -11.51 2.73
CA ARG A 79 9.86 -12.15 1.95
C ARG A 79 8.47 -11.87 2.53
N MET A 80 8.34 -11.92 3.86
CA MET A 80 7.07 -11.65 4.53
C MET A 80 6.66 -10.18 4.40
N ASN A 81 7.62 -9.26 4.51
CA ASN A 81 7.39 -7.83 4.34
C ASN A 81 6.98 -7.50 2.90
N GLU A 82 7.68 -8.05 1.91
CA GLU A 82 7.33 -7.89 0.48
C GLU A 82 5.94 -8.46 0.16
N SER A 83 5.64 -9.65 0.68
CA SER A 83 4.31 -10.26 0.52
C SER A 83 3.22 -9.39 1.16
N TYR A 84 3.45 -8.90 2.39
CA TYR A 84 2.49 -8.06 3.10
C TYR A 84 2.26 -6.71 2.39
N GLN A 85 3.33 -6.07 1.89
CA GLN A 85 3.24 -4.85 1.07
C GLN A 85 2.44 -5.08 -0.21
N THR A 86 2.74 -6.16 -0.93
CA THR A 86 2.06 -6.48 -2.20
C THR A 86 0.57 -6.75 -1.97
N LEU A 87 0.23 -7.53 -0.95
CA LEU A 87 -1.17 -7.81 -0.59
C LEU A 87 -1.90 -6.55 -0.12
N SER A 88 -1.25 -5.72 0.68
CA SER A 88 -1.83 -4.46 1.17
C SER A 88 -2.09 -3.47 0.03
N LYS A 89 -1.16 -3.37 -0.93
CA LYS A 89 -1.34 -2.57 -2.14
C LYS A 89 -2.55 -3.05 -2.96
N ARG A 90 -2.67 -4.36 -3.19
CA ARG A 90 -3.82 -4.95 -3.91
C ARG A 90 -5.14 -4.72 -3.17
N ALA A 91 -5.15 -4.88 -1.85
CA ALA A 91 -6.33 -4.62 -1.03
C ALA A 91 -6.76 -3.15 -1.11
N LYS A 92 -5.79 -2.21 -1.04
CA LYS A 92 -6.03 -0.78 -1.23
C LYS A 92 -6.66 -0.49 -2.59
N GLU A 93 -6.11 -1.04 -3.67
CA GLU A 93 -6.63 -0.86 -5.03
C GLU A 93 -8.07 -1.36 -5.17
N LEU A 94 -8.42 -2.50 -4.55
CA LEU A 94 -9.78 -3.06 -4.56
C LEU A 94 -10.77 -2.28 -3.70
N VAL A 95 -10.34 -1.81 -2.52
CA VAL A 95 -11.15 -0.93 -1.67
C VAL A 95 -11.48 0.34 -2.44
N GLU A 96 -10.49 0.97 -3.06
CA GLU A 96 -10.68 2.15 -3.90
C GLU A 96 -11.67 1.85 -5.04
N ALA A 97 -11.46 0.79 -5.83
CA ALA A 97 -12.38 0.40 -6.91
C ALA A 97 -13.82 0.20 -6.43
N ARG A 98 -14.01 -0.45 -5.27
CA ARG A 98 -15.32 -0.66 -4.64
C ARG A 98 -16.00 0.66 -4.29
N HIS A 99 -15.25 1.62 -3.74
CA HIS A 99 -15.80 2.96 -3.45
C HIS A 99 -16.16 3.69 -4.74
N VAL A 100 -15.31 3.64 -5.77
CA VAL A 100 -15.64 4.26 -7.06
C VAL A 100 -16.91 3.66 -7.67
N LEU A 101 -17.08 2.34 -7.66
CA LEU A 101 -18.29 1.69 -8.17
C LEU A 101 -19.56 2.12 -7.42
N ARG A 102 -19.51 2.18 -6.07
CA ARG A 102 -20.65 2.60 -5.25
C ARG A 102 -21.06 4.04 -5.52
N GLU A 103 -20.10 4.95 -5.56
CA GLU A 103 -20.35 6.37 -5.84
C GLU A 103 -20.84 6.57 -7.27
N THR A 104 -20.33 5.79 -8.21
CA THR A 104 -20.79 5.79 -9.60
C THR A 104 -22.23 5.29 -9.71
N ALA A 105 -22.65 4.30 -8.91
CA ALA A 105 -24.05 3.88 -8.82
C ALA A 105 -24.96 5.03 -8.39
N VAL A 106 -24.61 5.68 -7.28
CA VAL A 106 -25.36 6.83 -6.78
C VAL A 106 -25.40 7.98 -7.80
N PHE A 107 -24.31 8.21 -8.53
CA PHE A 107 -24.25 9.22 -9.59
C PHE A 107 -25.24 8.94 -10.73
N PHE A 108 -25.25 7.72 -11.26
CA PHE A 108 -26.17 7.34 -12.34
C PHE A 108 -27.63 7.33 -11.89
N ASP A 109 -27.92 6.88 -10.67
CA ASP A 109 -29.29 6.89 -10.13
C ASP A 109 -29.82 8.33 -9.98
N LYS A 110 -28.97 9.26 -9.50
CA LYS A 110 -29.31 10.70 -9.43
C LYS A 110 -29.54 11.29 -10.82
N ALA A 111 -28.73 10.93 -11.81
CA ALA A 111 -28.89 11.40 -13.19
C ALA A 111 -30.19 10.89 -13.83
N GLN A 112 -30.60 9.65 -13.55
CA GLN A 112 -31.89 9.11 -14.00
C GLN A 112 -33.08 9.81 -13.32
N GLY A 113 -32.99 10.10 -12.02
CA GLY A 113 -34.04 10.84 -11.30
C GLY A 113 -34.26 12.27 -11.80
N HIS A 114 -33.20 12.99 -12.15
CA HIS A 114 -33.33 14.32 -12.75
C HIS A 114 -33.93 14.27 -14.15
N GLN A 115 -33.71 13.20 -14.92
CA GLN A 115 -34.35 13.00 -16.21
C GLN A 115 -35.86 12.75 -16.08
N THR A 116 -36.33 12.03 -15.06
CA THR A 116 -37.78 11.81 -14.87
C THR A 116 -38.51 13.11 -14.54
N ASP A 117 -37.89 14.02 -13.78
CA ASP A 117 -38.48 15.31 -13.43
C ASP A 117 -38.55 16.27 -14.64
N ILE A 118 -37.48 16.31 -15.45
CA ILE A 118 -37.49 17.06 -16.71
C ILE A 118 -38.52 16.46 -17.66
N ARG A 119 -38.57 15.13 -17.81
CA ARG A 119 -39.56 14.43 -18.65
C ARG A 119 -41.00 14.73 -18.23
N GLN A 120 -41.31 14.78 -16.93
CA GLN A 120 -42.66 15.15 -16.47
C GLN A 120 -43.05 16.58 -16.84
N SER A 121 -42.09 17.52 -16.87
CA SER A 121 -42.37 18.90 -17.29
C SER A 121 -42.59 19.09 -18.81
N PHE A 122 -42.15 18.14 -19.65
CA PHE A 122 -42.30 18.19 -21.11
C PHE A 122 -43.47 17.34 -21.66
N ILE A 123 -44.07 16.46 -20.86
CA ILE A 123 -45.19 15.59 -21.28
C ILE A 123 -46.51 16.38 -21.45
N ASP A 124 -46.60 17.61 -20.95
CA ASP A 124 -47.77 18.49 -21.13
C ASP A 124 -47.79 19.23 -22.49
N SER A 125 -46.86 18.94 -23.41
CA SER A 125 -46.82 19.57 -24.74
C SER A 125 -46.43 18.58 -25.85
N SER A 126 -47.46 17.87 -26.35
CA SER A 126 -47.62 17.44 -27.75
C SER A 126 -46.37 17.03 -28.55
N ALA A 127 -45.61 16.01 -28.13
CA ALA A 127 -44.52 15.46 -28.95
C ALA A 127 -44.36 13.93 -28.80
N GLN A 128 -45.41 13.17 -29.11
CA GLN A 128 -45.39 11.69 -29.06
C GLN A 128 -44.51 11.02 -30.13
N LEU A 129 -44.01 11.75 -31.14
CA LEU A 129 -43.12 11.22 -32.18
C LEU A 129 -41.63 11.29 -31.83
N LEU A 130 -41.23 12.08 -30.83
CA LEU A 130 -39.85 12.11 -30.28
C LEU A 130 -39.65 11.06 -29.17
N GLN A 131 -40.74 10.41 -28.72
CA GLN A 131 -40.72 9.47 -27.60
C GLN A 131 -39.84 8.25 -27.88
N HIS A 132 -39.75 7.78 -29.14
CA HIS A 132 -39.00 6.58 -29.48
C HIS A 132 -37.49 6.82 -29.67
N GLU A 133 -37.07 8.07 -29.96
CA GLU A 133 -35.64 8.42 -30.00
C GLU A 133 -35.08 8.70 -28.60
N PHE A 134 -35.91 9.21 -27.68
CA PHE A 134 -35.50 9.48 -26.28
C PHE A 134 -35.39 8.22 -25.41
N LEU A 135 -36.04 7.11 -25.76
CA LEU A 135 -35.84 5.83 -25.08
C LEU A 135 -34.46 5.22 -25.37
N THR A 136 -33.82 5.63 -26.46
CA THR A 136 -32.45 5.30 -26.85
C THR A 136 -31.42 6.39 -26.56
N ILE A 137 -31.80 7.48 -25.90
CA ILE A 137 -30.82 8.35 -25.23
C ILE A 137 -30.48 7.70 -23.88
N GLN A 138 -30.03 6.44 -23.92
CA GLN A 138 -28.97 6.03 -23.02
C GLN A 138 -27.83 6.98 -23.35
N PHE A 139 -27.48 7.86 -22.42
CA PHE A 139 -26.45 8.86 -22.63
C PHE A 139 -25.23 8.23 -23.33
N ASP A 140 -25.00 8.62 -24.58
CA ASP A 140 -23.75 8.40 -25.32
C ASP A 140 -22.62 9.28 -24.74
N LEU A 141 -22.74 9.70 -23.47
CA LEU A 141 -21.68 10.36 -22.73
C LEU A 141 -20.82 9.28 -22.09
N GLU A 142 -19.60 9.19 -22.60
CA GLU A 142 -18.54 8.48 -21.90
C GLU A 142 -18.29 9.15 -20.53
N PHE A 143 -17.71 8.40 -19.60
CA PHE A 143 -17.40 8.91 -18.27
C PHE A 143 -16.04 8.38 -17.80
N VAL A 144 -15.42 9.14 -16.91
CA VAL A 144 -14.15 8.80 -16.27
C VAL A 144 -14.35 8.88 -14.77
N ALA A 145 -13.99 7.81 -14.07
CA ALA A 145 -14.06 7.75 -12.62
C ALA A 145 -12.71 7.30 -12.04
N GLY A 146 -12.36 7.87 -10.91
CA GLY A 146 -11.08 7.58 -10.26
C GLY A 146 -11.02 8.06 -8.82
N THR A 147 -9.87 7.81 -8.20
CA THR A 147 -9.53 8.27 -6.86
C THR A 147 -8.32 9.20 -6.91
N LEU A 148 -8.33 10.21 -6.04
CA LEU A 148 -7.24 11.17 -5.86
C LEU A 148 -7.02 11.43 -4.37
N ASP A 149 -5.78 11.74 -3.98
CA ASP A 149 -5.49 12.22 -2.62
C ASP A 149 -6.31 13.48 -2.30
N ARG A 150 -7.01 13.47 -1.16
CA ARG A 150 -7.85 14.58 -0.69
C ARG A 150 -7.07 15.89 -0.64
N ALA A 151 -5.78 15.85 -0.28
CA ALA A 151 -4.94 17.04 -0.25
C ALA A 151 -4.74 17.69 -1.63
N ARG A 152 -4.82 16.90 -2.71
CA ARG A 152 -4.58 17.34 -4.09
C ARG A 152 -5.87 17.79 -4.80
N VAL A 153 -7.05 17.47 -4.27
CA VAL A 153 -8.36 17.79 -4.87
C VAL A 153 -8.51 19.27 -5.23
N PRO A 154 -8.21 20.25 -4.35
CA PRO A 154 -8.41 21.67 -4.68
C PRO A 154 -7.48 22.16 -5.81
N THR A 155 -6.30 21.54 -5.96
CA THR A 155 -5.38 21.85 -7.06
C THR A 155 -5.87 21.22 -8.35
N PHE A 156 -6.35 19.98 -8.29
CA PHE A 156 -6.90 19.27 -9.44
C PHE A 156 -8.11 20.01 -10.04
N GLU A 157 -9.04 20.46 -9.21
CA GLU A 157 -10.20 21.25 -9.66
C GLU A 157 -9.79 22.56 -10.34
N ARG A 158 -8.83 23.30 -9.77
CA ARG A 158 -8.32 24.55 -10.36
C ARG A 158 -7.66 24.33 -11.71
N VAL A 159 -6.91 23.23 -11.87
CA VAL A 159 -6.28 22.87 -13.15
C VAL A 159 -7.35 22.51 -14.17
N LEU A 160 -8.30 21.64 -13.82
CA LEU A 160 -9.39 21.25 -14.70
C LEU A 160 -10.25 22.44 -15.13
N TRP A 161 -10.59 23.34 -14.20
CA TRP A 161 -11.37 24.55 -14.50
C TRP A 161 -10.71 25.41 -15.59
N ARG A 162 -9.38 25.57 -15.53
CA ARG A 162 -8.61 26.31 -16.53
C ARG A 162 -8.52 25.58 -17.87
N VAL A 163 -8.27 24.27 -17.84
CA VAL A 163 -8.13 23.44 -19.06
C VAL A 163 -9.45 23.33 -19.82
N LEU A 164 -10.56 23.20 -19.09
CA LEU A 164 -11.91 23.06 -19.64
C LEU A 164 -12.60 24.41 -19.86
N ARG A 165 -11.92 25.54 -19.58
CA ARG A 165 -12.42 26.92 -19.77
C ARG A 165 -13.78 27.17 -19.09
N GLY A 166 -13.94 26.68 -17.86
CA GLY A 166 -15.17 26.83 -17.09
C GLY A 166 -16.26 25.79 -17.36
N ASN A 167 -16.05 24.87 -18.31
CA ASN A 167 -16.96 23.75 -18.57
C ASN A 167 -16.55 22.53 -17.71
N LEU A 168 -16.62 22.67 -16.39
CA LEU A 168 -16.30 21.61 -15.44
C LEU A 168 -17.55 21.23 -14.64
N TYR A 169 -18.06 20.04 -14.91
CA TYR A 169 -18.99 19.34 -14.03
C TYR A 169 -18.27 18.14 -13.41
N ILE A 170 -18.07 18.18 -12.09
CA ILE A 170 -17.39 17.14 -11.32
C ILE A 170 -18.28 16.74 -10.16
N ASN A 171 -18.46 15.44 -9.97
CA ASN A 171 -18.98 14.91 -8.73
C ASN A 171 -17.84 14.24 -7.98
N HIS A 172 -17.50 14.74 -6.78
CA HIS A 172 -16.50 14.11 -5.94
C HIS A 172 -17.08 13.81 -4.56
N SER A 173 -16.65 12.70 -3.98
CA SER A 173 -17.06 12.28 -2.64
C SER A 173 -15.85 11.76 -1.87
N GLY A 174 -15.80 12.11 -0.58
CA GLY A 174 -14.69 11.70 0.28
C GLY A 174 -14.86 10.26 0.76
N ILE A 175 -13.81 9.45 0.62
CA ILE A 175 -13.76 8.16 1.31
C ILE A 175 -13.55 8.46 2.81
N VAL A 176 -14.42 7.93 3.66
CA VAL A 176 -14.42 8.23 5.10
C VAL A 176 -13.22 7.58 5.76
N GLU A 177 -12.96 6.32 5.41
CA GLU A 177 -11.89 5.51 5.98
C GLU A 177 -10.51 5.93 5.43
N PRO A 178 -9.51 6.18 6.29
CA PRO A 178 -8.14 6.42 5.85
C PRO A 178 -7.47 5.11 5.39
N PHE A 179 -6.61 5.23 4.39
CA PHE A 179 -5.71 4.15 3.97
C PHE A 179 -4.40 4.27 4.73
N VAL A 180 -4.06 3.26 5.51
CA VAL A 180 -2.82 3.22 6.30
C VAL A 180 -1.77 2.43 5.53
N ASP A 181 -0.58 3.01 5.38
CA ASP A 181 0.57 2.29 4.84
C ASP A 181 1.07 1.23 5.86
N PRO A 182 1.18 -0.05 5.46
CA PRO A 182 1.61 -1.13 6.34
C PRO A 182 3.02 -1.00 6.93
N LEU A 183 3.90 -0.20 6.33
CA LEU A 183 5.30 -0.05 6.77
C LEU A 183 5.51 1.22 7.58
N THR A 184 4.98 2.33 7.07
CA THR A 184 5.23 3.66 7.64
C THR A 184 4.16 4.06 8.66
N GLY A 185 3.00 3.40 8.65
CA GLY A 185 1.83 3.81 9.42
C GLY A 185 1.24 5.13 8.93
N ALA A 186 1.68 5.66 7.79
CA ALA A 186 1.19 6.93 7.26
C ALA A 186 -0.27 6.78 6.81
N GLU A 187 -1.13 7.66 7.33
CA GLU A 187 -2.52 7.74 6.92
C GLU A 187 -2.67 8.59 5.65
N THR A 188 -3.32 8.04 4.64
CA THR A 188 -3.66 8.73 3.40
C THR A 188 -5.17 8.74 3.22
N ARG A 189 -5.75 9.91 2.93
CA ARG A 189 -7.19 10.05 2.69
C ARG A 189 -7.42 10.35 1.22
N LYS A 190 -8.33 9.61 0.59
CA LYS A 190 -8.65 9.79 -0.83
C LYS A 190 -10.10 10.24 -1.02
N ASN A 191 -10.34 10.88 -2.16
CA ASN A 191 -11.66 11.21 -2.66
C ASN A 191 -11.90 10.46 -3.98
N VAL A 192 -13.12 10.01 -4.19
CA VAL A 192 -13.63 9.55 -5.47
C VAL A 192 -13.99 10.77 -6.30
N SER A 193 -13.70 10.76 -7.60
CA SER A 193 -14.11 11.81 -8.55
C SER A 193 -14.65 11.17 -9.82
N ILE A 194 -15.83 11.63 -10.24
CA ILE A 194 -16.56 11.14 -11.41
C ILE A 194 -16.81 12.32 -12.35
N PHE A 195 -16.47 12.10 -13.63
CA PHE A 195 -16.62 13.05 -14.72
C PHE A 195 -17.46 12.42 -15.82
N ALA A 196 -18.52 13.10 -16.26
CA ALA A 196 -19.33 12.69 -17.40
C ALA A 196 -19.31 13.82 -18.43
N HIS A 197 -18.70 13.59 -19.59
CA HIS A 197 -18.57 14.62 -20.62
C HIS A 197 -18.35 14.04 -22.02
N GLY A 198 -18.18 14.89 -23.04
CA GLY A 198 -17.80 14.42 -24.37
C GLY A 198 -16.32 13.98 -24.44
N ASP A 199 -16.01 13.07 -25.36
CA ASP A 199 -14.72 12.38 -25.50
C ASP A 199 -13.51 13.33 -25.49
N ALA A 200 -13.60 14.45 -26.19
CA ALA A 200 -12.51 15.43 -26.29
C ALA A 200 -12.14 16.05 -24.92
N LEU A 201 -13.11 16.20 -24.02
CA LEU A 201 -12.90 16.78 -22.69
C LEU A 201 -12.50 15.69 -21.70
N LEU A 202 -13.04 14.48 -21.81
CA LEU A 202 -12.59 13.33 -21.03
C LEU A 202 -11.14 12.96 -21.31
N PHE A 203 -10.69 13.07 -22.57
CA PHE A 203 -9.29 12.86 -22.92
C PHE A 203 -8.36 13.85 -22.17
N LYS A 204 -8.75 15.12 -22.09
CA LYS A 204 -8.01 16.13 -21.30
C LYS A 204 -8.04 15.82 -19.81
N ILE A 205 -9.21 15.45 -19.28
CA ILE A 205 -9.37 15.07 -17.86
C ILE A 205 -8.47 13.88 -17.52
N ARG A 206 -8.45 12.84 -18.36
CA ARG A 206 -7.59 11.68 -18.20
C ARG A 206 -6.11 12.08 -18.15
N LYS A 207 -5.67 12.97 -19.04
CA LYS A 207 -4.28 13.47 -19.04
C LYS A 207 -3.91 14.25 -17.78
N VAL A 208 -4.81 15.10 -17.29
CA VAL A 208 -4.58 15.83 -16.03
C VAL A 208 -4.56 14.86 -14.85
N ALA A 209 -5.48 13.90 -14.81
CA ALA A 209 -5.56 12.87 -13.77
C ALA A 209 -4.28 12.02 -13.72
N GLU A 210 -3.79 11.53 -14.87
CA GLU A 210 -2.52 10.82 -15.01
C GLU A 210 -1.33 11.66 -14.50
N SER A 211 -1.31 12.97 -14.79
CA SER A 211 -0.22 13.86 -14.35
C SER A 211 -0.20 14.18 -12.85
N MET A 212 -1.32 13.95 -12.15
CA MET A 212 -1.48 14.27 -10.73
C MET A 212 -1.49 13.03 -9.82
N ASP A 213 -1.07 11.88 -10.33
CA ASP A 213 -1.09 10.57 -9.68
C ASP A 213 -2.50 10.12 -9.25
N ALA A 214 -3.53 10.49 -10.02
CA ALA A 214 -4.87 9.95 -9.81
C ALA A 214 -4.96 8.51 -10.34
N THR A 215 -5.67 7.65 -9.63
CA THR A 215 -5.91 6.26 -10.01
C THR A 215 -7.27 6.15 -10.68
N LEU A 216 -7.29 5.87 -11.99
CA LEU A 216 -8.51 5.76 -12.79
C LEU A 216 -8.98 4.30 -12.85
N TYR A 217 -10.29 4.10 -12.75
CA TYR A 217 -10.89 2.77 -12.79
C TYR A 217 -11.82 2.66 -14.01
N PRO A 218 -11.67 1.60 -14.84
CA PRO A 218 -12.63 1.32 -15.91
C PRO A 218 -13.93 0.82 -15.29
N ILE A 219 -15.05 1.47 -15.61
CA ILE A 219 -16.37 1.11 -15.09
C ILE A 219 -17.32 1.00 -16.29
N ASP A 220 -18.13 -0.05 -16.30
CA ASP A 220 -19.15 -0.26 -17.32
C ASP A 220 -20.37 0.62 -17.03
N ALA A 221 -21.02 1.17 -18.07
CA ALA A 221 -22.25 1.94 -17.90
C ALA A 221 -23.43 1.06 -17.45
N ASN A 222 -23.41 -0.24 -17.78
CA ASN A 222 -24.48 -1.17 -17.43
C ASN A 222 -24.54 -1.42 -15.92
N ALA A 223 -25.71 -1.17 -15.31
CA ALA A 223 -25.96 -1.36 -13.89
C ALA A 223 -25.76 -2.82 -13.42
N GLU A 224 -26.15 -3.80 -14.23
CA GLU A 224 -26.01 -5.23 -13.89
C GLU A 224 -24.55 -5.63 -13.81
N LYS A 225 -23.75 -5.26 -14.81
CA LYS A 225 -22.30 -5.51 -14.84
C LYS A 225 -21.59 -4.82 -13.68
N ARG A 226 -21.97 -3.59 -13.33
CA ARG A 226 -21.43 -2.90 -12.14
C ARG A 226 -21.77 -3.63 -10.84
N ALA A 227 -22.99 -4.14 -10.71
CA ALA A 227 -23.41 -4.92 -9.55
C ALA A 227 -22.64 -6.25 -9.45
N GLU A 228 -22.39 -6.91 -10.58
CA GLU A 228 -21.55 -8.10 -10.67
C GLU A 228 -20.11 -7.80 -10.25
N SER A 229 -19.47 -6.78 -10.83
CA SER A 229 -18.11 -6.37 -10.45
C SER A 229 -18.01 -5.99 -8.97
N LEU A 230 -19.04 -5.35 -8.41
CA LEU A 230 -19.07 -5.03 -6.98
C LEU A 230 -19.13 -6.27 -6.09
N ARG A 231 -19.89 -7.30 -6.48
CA ARG A 231 -19.92 -8.59 -5.77
C ARG A 231 -18.57 -9.29 -5.87
N GLU A 232 -17.99 -9.35 -7.06
CA GLU A 232 -16.67 -9.94 -7.30
C GLU A 232 -15.58 -9.25 -6.47
N PHE A 233 -15.56 -7.92 -6.44
CA PHE A 233 -14.60 -7.16 -5.63
C PHE A 233 -14.81 -7.38 -4.13
N SER A 234 -16.06 -7.54 -3.68
CA SER A 234 -16.35 -7.80 -2.28
C SER A 234 -15.82 -9.17 -1.83
N VAL A 235 -16.04 -10.22 -2.64
CA VAL A 235 -15.51 -11.57 -2.38
C VAL A 235 -13.97 -11.55 -2.37
N ARG A 236 -13.35 -10.96 -3.39
CA ARG A 236 -11.88 -10.86 -3.46
C ARG A 236 -11.27 -10.10 -2.28
N LEU A 237 -11.96 -9.08 -1.79
CA LEU A 237 -11.51 -8.28 -0.66
C LEU A 237 -11.62 -9.08 0.66
N GLU A 238 -12.65 -9.90 0.82
CA GLU A 238 -12.78 -10.84 1.95
C GLU A 238 -11.67 -11.90 1.94
N ASP A 239 -11.41 -12.51 0.78
CA ASP A 239 -10.33 -13.48 0.60
C ASP A 239 -8.96 -12.85 0.91
N LEU A 240 -8.68 -11.68 0.32
CA LEU A 240 -7.44 -10.94 0.58
C LEU A 240 -7.33 -10.48 2.03
N GLY A 241 -8.43 -10.10 2.66
CA GLY A 241 -8.48 -9.75 4.08
C GLY A 241 -8.05 -10.93 4.96
N THR A 242 -8.53 -12.12 4.65
CA THR A 242 -8.15 -13.37 5.35
C THR A 242 -6.66 -13.68 5.15
N VAL A 243 -6.16 -13.56 3.91
CA VAL A 243 -4.73 -13.78 3.61
C VAL A 243 -3.86 -12.73 4.30
N LEU A 244 -4.24 -11.45 4.27
CA LEU A 244 -3.54 -10.36 4.96
C LEU A 244 -3.48 -10.59 6.46
N TYR A 245 -4.59 -10.99 7.07
CA TYR A 245 -4.66 -11.31 8.48
C TYR A 245 -3.70 -12.45 8.84
N ASN A 246 -3.71 -13.55 8.06
CA ASN A 246 -2.84 -14.69 8.27
C ASN A 246 -1.36 -14.35 8.07
N THR A 247 -1.02 -13.59 7.02
CA THR A 247 0.35 -13.11 6.77
C THR A 247 0.83 -12.20 7.89
N GLY A 248 -0.03 -11.29 8.38
CA GLY A 248 0.26 -10.42 9.52
C GLY A 248 0.44 -11.19 10.83
N MET A 249 -0.38 -12.22 11.08
CA MET A 249 -0.22 -13.14 12.22
C MET A 249 1.10 -13.90 12.15
N ASN A 250 1.43 -14.46 10.99
CA ASN A 250 2.68 -15.16 10.78
C ASN A 250 3.88 -14.24 11.01
N ARG A 251 3.84 -13.01 10.48
CA ARG A 251 4.91 -12.02 10.68
C ARG A 251 5.09 -11.68 12.16
N ARG A 252 3.99 -11.45 12.89
CA ARG A 252 4.03 -11.20 14.34
C ARG A 252 4.61 -12.37 15.12
N SER A 253 4.26 -13.61 14.76
CA SER A 253 4.81 -14.82 15.37
C SER A 253 6.32 -14.94 15.15
N GLU A 254 6.79 -14.67 13.94
CA GLU A 254 8.23 -14.68 13.64
C GLU A 254 8.98 -13.55 14.36
N LEU A 255 8.43 -12.34 14.41
CA LEU A 255 9.01 -11.24 15.18
C LEU A 255 9.04 -11.52 16.68
N ALA A 256 8.05 -12.22 17.22
CA ALA A 256 8.04 -12.64 18.62
C ALA A 256 9.20 -13.61 18.93
N LYS A 257 9.38 -14.65 18.09
CA LYS A 257 10.50 -15.61 18.22
C LYS A 257 11.86 -14.92 18.11
N LEU A 258 12.02 -14.01 17.13
CA LEU A 258 13.24 -13.21 17.00
C LEU A 258 13.46 -12.33 18.22
N GLY A 259 12.38 -11.79 18.78
CA GLY A 259 12.40 -10.90 19.93
C GLY A 259 12.91 -11.56 21.22
N GLU A 260 12.83 -12.87 21.35
CA GLU A 260 13.38 -13.66 22.48
C GLU A 260 14.91 -13.72 22.42
N SER A 261 15.46 -14.01 21.23
CA SER A 261 16.90 -14.17 21.01
C SER A 261 17.63 -12.86 20.65
N LEU A 262 16.91 -11.77 20.35
CA LEU A 262 17.52 -10.54 19.85
C LEU A 262 18.58 -9.96 20.79
N ARG A 263 18.36 -9.99 22.10
CA ARG A 263 19.32 -9.44 23.08
C ARG A 263 20.61 -10.25 23.13
N SER A 264 20.51 -11.59 23.15
CA SER A 264 21.70 -12.44 23.16
C SER A 264 22.49 -12.29 21.86
N TRP A 265 21.80 -12.13 20.73
CA TRP A 265 22.44 -11.85 19.43
C TRP A 265 23.15 -10.49 19.40
N GLN A 266 22.55 -9.43 19.97
CA GLN A 266 23.20 -8.12 20.10
C GLN A 266 24.49 -8.19 20.91
N ASP A 267 24.47 -8.90 22.04
CA ASP A 267 25.63 -9.03 22.90
C ASP A 267 26.73 -9.89 22.26
N ALA A 268 26.35 -10.97 21.56
CA ALA A 268 27.28 -11.82 20.82
C ALA A 268 28.01 -11.05 19.70
N VAL A 269 27.28 -10.29 18.89
CA VAL A 269 27.88 -9.49 17.80
C VAL A 269 28.76 -8.38 18.38
N ARG A 270 28.31 -7.67 19.42
CA ARG A 270 29.10 -6.59 20.05
C ARG A 270 30.41 -7.13 20.62
N LYS A 271 30.40 -8.33 21.19
CA LYS A 271 31.60 -8.98 21.70
C LYS A 271 32.56 -9.35 20.58
N GLU A 272 32.08 -9.90 19.47
CA GLU A 272 32.93 -10.22 18.31
C GLU A 272 33.49 -8.96 17.62
N GLN A 273 32.79 -7.83 17.66
CA GLN A 273 33.32 -6.56 17.14
C GLN A 273 34.48 -5.99 17.97
N LEU A 274 34.60 -6.39 19.24
CA LEU A 274 35.64 -5.94 20.16
C LEU A 274 36.90 -6.83 20.14
N ILE A 275 36.80 -8.04 19.55
CA ILE A 275 37.88 -9.03 19.44
C ILE A 275 38.61 -8.86 18.11
#